data_AF-A0AAU5H101-F1
#
_entry.id   AF-A0AAU5H101-F1
#
_cell.length_a   1.000
_cell.length_b   1.000
_cell.length_c   1.000
_cell.angle_alpha   90.00
_cell.angle_beta   90.00
_cell.angle_gamma   90.00
#
_symmetry.space_group_name_H-M   'P 1'
#
loop_
_entity.id
_entity.type
_entity.pdbx_description
1 polymer ?
#
loop_
_entity_poly.entity_id
_entity_poly.type
_entity_poly.pdbx_seq_one_letter_code
_entity_poly.pdbx_strand_id
1 'polypeptide(L)'
;MDLATTADDVENLFATKGRAKTELATWKSKRPRHVVNRVMKHVSVTPYKVRSEQFESFVPGHPLEHITPEEAYRVEQIRDWFPDFAMVHLFHFLLELKGDLFTFEEFRMFCKNDPAGLQFNHQSQDKIRELVERETWDPQMARRSMMWRVGNGYYSFLRELYLVSRLREAKLDARIHPLADALFRVDAWCDRATIEMFISSKQFKQGKDGRKRTPSYYLEDQPGFGYLRLEMESQHKWGVLHLPTHQEIEGCITEVRSWLRKNHIPSANQ
;
A
#
# COMPACT_ATOMS: atom_id res chain seq x y z
N MET A 1 6.42 -12.83 22.32
CA MET A 1 5.32 -11.94 21.90
C MET A 1 5.35 -11.89 20.39
N ASP A 2 4.20 -12.08 19.73
CA ASP A 2 4.09 -11.90 18.28
C ASP A 2 4.41 -10.45 17.92
N LEU A 3 5.12 -10.25 16.80
CA LEU A 3 5.40 -8.92 16.26
C LEU A 3 4.06 -8.22 15.95
N ALA A 4 3.92 -6.96 16.35
CA ALA A 4 2.73 -6.16 16.08
C ALA A 4 3.12 -4.71 15.78
N THR A 5 2.31 -4.01 15.00
CA THR A 5 2.43 -2.58 14.74
C THR A 5 1.09 -1.91 14.81
N THR A 6 1.00 -0.87 15.61
CA THR A 6 -0.20 -0.07 15.87
C THR A 6 -0.12 1.28 15.15
N ALA A 7 -1.24 1.99 15.10
CA ALA A 7 -1.24 3.38 14.63
C ALA A 7 -0.41 4.31 15.55
N ASP A 8 -0.32 4.00 16.84
CA ASP A 8 0.50 4.78 17.78
C ASP A 8 1.99 4.60 17.48
N ASP A 9 2.44 3.41 17.09
CA ASP A 9 3.82 3.18 16.63
C ASP A 9 4.14 4.06 15.41
N VAL A 10 3.20 4.16 14.47
CA VAL A 10 3.32 5.01 13.28
C VAL A 10 3.36 6.49 13.65
N GLU A 11 2.48 6.95 14.55
CA GLU A 11 2.45 8.34 15.01
C GLU A 11 3.74 8.73 15.74
N ASN A 12 4.22 7.86 16.62
CA ASN A 12 5.45 8.06 17.39
C ASN A 12 6.71 8.03 16.53
N LEU A 13 6.71 7.28 15.42
CA LEU A 13 7.84 7.24 14.50
C LEU A 13 7.80 8.38 13.50
N PHE A 14 6.70 8.53 12.76
CA PHE A 14 6.63 9.38 11.57
C PHE A 14 6.01 10.75 11.81
N ALA A 15 5.18 10.94 12.83
CA ALA A 15 4.37 12.15 13.00
C ALA A 15 4.77 12.98 14.24
N THR A 16 6.04 12.93 14.63
CA THR A 16 6.53 13.63 15.83
C THR A 16 6.58 15.15 15.66
N LYS A 17 6.91 15.62 14.45
CA LYS A 17 7.03 17.04 14.10
C LYS A 17 6.84 17.26 12.61
N GLY A 18 6.93 18.53 12.19
CA GLY A 18 7.02 18.87 10.78
C GLY A 18 5.76 18.61 9.96
N ARG A 19 5.96 18.33 8.67
CA ARG A 19 4.89 18.10 7.70
C ARG A 19 4.08 16.87 8.05
N ALA A 20 4.72 15.74 8.36
CA ALA A 20 4.00 14.50 8.67
C ALA A 20 3.03 14.66 9.86
N LYS A 21 3.42 15.38 10.91
CA LYS A 21 2.52 15.73 12.03
C LYS A 21 1.31 16.54 11.56
N THR A 22 1.55 17.54 10.72
CA THR A 22 0.50 18.41 10.17
C THR A 22 -0.45 17.64 9.26
N GLU A 23 0.07 16.74 8.43
CA GLU A 23 -0.70 15.86 7.55
C GLU A 23 -1.55 14.88 8.36
N LEU A 24 -1.02 14.28 9.44
CA LEU A 24 -1.79 13.42 10.34
C LEU A 24 -2.93 14.19 11.03
N ALA A 25 -2.66 15.38 11.57
CA ALA A 25 -3.69 16.21 12.19
C ALA A 25 -4.77 16.64 11.18
N THR A 26 -4.36 16.99 9.96
CA THR A 26 -5.28 17.35 8.87
C THR A 26 -6.11 16.15 8.44
N TRP A 27 -5.51 14.97 8.32
CA TRP A 27 -6.21 13.75 7.99
C TRP A 27 -7.22 13.37 9.08
N LYS A 28 -6.84 13.41 10.37
CA LYS A 28 -7.73 13.14 11.50
C LYS A 28 -8.93 14.10 11.55
N SER A 29 -8.75 15.37 11.16
CA SER A 29 -9.82 16.38 11.18
C SER A 29 -10.72 16.37 9.95
N LYS A 30 -10.19 16.06 8.75
CA LYS A 30 -10.95 16.07 7.49
C LYS A 30 -11.64 14.75 7.17
N ARG A 31 -11.14 13.62 7.68
CA ARG A 31 -11.72 12.31 7.39
C ARG A 31 -12.94 12.02 8.28
N PRO A 32 -13.92 11.24 7.78
CA PRO A 32 -15.03 10.80 8.60
C PRO A 32 -14.56 10.08 9.87
N ARG A 33 -15.20 10.36 11.00
CA ARG A 33 -14.77 9.87 12.33
C ARG A 33 -14.67 8.35 12.39
N HIS A 34 -15.55 7.61 11.72
CA HIS A 34 -15.50 6.15 11.71
C HIS A 34 -14.29 5.59 10.93
N VAL A 35 -13.84 6.29 9.88
CA VAL A 35 -12.60 5.95 9.17
C VAL A 35 -11.40 6.13 10.09
N VAL A 36 -11.30 7.32 10.70
CA VAL A 36 -10.20 7.65 11.62
C VAL A 36 -10.16 6.64 12.77
N ASN A 37 -11.29 6.38 13.42
CA ASN A 37 -11.37 5.43 14.52
C ASN A 37 -10.94 4.02 14.11
N ARG A 38 -11.36 3.53 12.93
CA ARG A 38 -11.04 2.17 12.50
C ARG A 38 -9.57 2.01 12.14
N VAL A 39 -9.00 2.99 11.44
CA VAL A 39 -7.56 2.98 11.08
C VAL A 39 -6.68 3.15 12.31
N MET A 40 -7.04 4.05 13.24
CA MET A 40 -6.26 4.26 14.47
C MET A 40 -6.33 3.06 15.44
N LYS A 41 -7.40 2.26 15.40
CA LYS A 41 -7.53 1.02 16.18
C LYS A 41 -6.92 -0.20 15.49
N HIS A 42 -6.46 -0.06 14.24
CA HIS A 42 -5.88 -1.18 13.51
C HIS A 42 -4.56 -1.61 14.17
N VAL A 43 -4.33 -2.91 14.20
CA VAL A 43 -3.07 -3.51 14.61
C VAL A 43 -2.67 -4.47 13.53
N SER A 44 -1.51 -4.21 12.91
CA SER A 44 -0.92 -5.10 11.93
C SER A 44 -0.17 -6.21 12.65
N VAL A 45 -0.62 -7.45 12.48
CA VAL A 45 -0.04 -8.68 13.06
C VAL A 45 0.13 -9.71 11.97
N THR A 46 -0.89 -9.90 11.14
CA THR A 46 -0.92 -10.90 10.08
C THR A 46 0.18 -10.72 9.01
N PRO A 47 0.54 -9.49 8.57
CA PRO A 47 1.68 -9.29 7.66
C PRO A 47 2.98 -9.95 8.15
N TYR A 48 3.14 -10.09 9.48
CA TYR A 48 4.33 -10.68 10.09
C TYR A 48 4.26 -12.20 10.25
N LYS A 49 3.12 -12.81 9.91
CA LYS A 49 2.93 -14.26 9.88
C LYS A 49 3.05 -14.82 8.46
N VAL A 50 2.77 -13.99 7.46
CA VAL A 50 2.94 -14.32 6.05
C VAL A 50 4.42 -14.57 5.72
N ARG A 51 4.69 -15.69 5.03
CA ARG A 51 6.00 -16.09 4.50
C ARG A 51 6.04 -15.94 3.00
N SER A 52 7.23 -15.72 2.44
CA SER A 52 7.38 -15.55 0.99
C SER A 52 6.99 -16.82 0.22
N GLU A 53 7.28 -18.00 0.79
CA GLU A 53 6.92 -19.31 0.23
C GLU A 53 5.40 -19.46 -0.02
N GLN A 54 4.56 -18.79 0.78
CA GLN A 54 3.10 -18.88 0.59
C GLN A 54 2.70 -18.29 -0.77
N PHE A 55 3.45 -17.31 -1.29
CA PHE A 55 3.18 -16.72 -2.58
C PHE A 55 3.45 -17.66 -3.77
N GLU A 56 4.29 -18.69 -3.59
CA GLU A 56 4.62 -19.63 -4.67
C GLU A 56 3.42 -20.50 -5.08
N SER A 57 2.56 -20.81 -4.11
CA SER A 57 1.34 -21.61 -4.32
C SER A 57 0.05 -20.78 -4.30
N PHE A 58 0.16 -19.49 -3.99
CA PHE A 58 -0.98 -18.61 -3.86
C PHE A 58 -1.54 -18.20 -5.23
N VAL A 59 -2.83 -18.43 -5.43
CA VAL A 59 -3.55 -17.99 -6.63
C VAL A 59 -4.42 -16.79 -6.25
N PRO A 60 -3.99 -15.54 -6.54
CA PRO A 60 -4.67 -14.33 -6.08
C PRO A 60 -6.05 -14.09 -6.71
N GLY A 61 -6.40 -14.85 -7.74
CA GLY A 61 -7.47 -14.49 -8.66
C GLY A 61 -7.03 -13.37 -9.61
N HIS A 62 -7.83 -13.15 -10.66
CA HIS A 62 -7.49 -12.20 -11.71
C HIS A 62 -8.48 -11.02 -11.74
N PRO A 63 -8.26 -9.97 -10.91
CA PRO A 63 -9.12 -8.78 -10.88
C PRO A 63 -9.23 -8.02 -12.19
N LEU A 64 -8.24 -8.09 -13.07
CA LEU A 64 -8.16 -7.23 -14.25
C LEU A 64 -8.83 -7.84 -15.49
N GLU A 65 -9.16 -9.14 -15.45
CA GLU A 65 -9.77 -9.89 -16.56
C GLU A 65 -9.16 -9.51 -17.94
N HIS A 66 -9.93 -8.88 -18.82
CA HIS A 66 -9.46 -8.48 -20.15
C HIS A 66 -9.23 -6.97 -20.31
N ILE A 67 -9.16 -6.20 -19.20
CA ILE A 67 -9.21 -4.72 -19.23
C ILE A 67 -7.84 -4.08 -19.49
N THR A 68 -7.53 -3.59 -20.69
CA THR A 68 -6.19 -3.02 -20.93
C THR A 68 -5.93 -1.70 -20.17
N PRO A 69 -4.66 -1.30 -19.94
CA PRO A 69 -4.34 -0.02 -19.30
C PRO A 69 -4.87 1.17 -20.12
N GLU A 70 -4.82 1.07 -21.44
CA GLU A 70 -5.30 2.11 -22.36
C GLU A 70 -6.82 2.31 -22.28
N GLU A 71 -7.58 1.27 -21.92
CA GLU A 71 -9.01 1.37 -21.66
C GLU A 71 -9.26 1.98 -20.28
N ALA A 72 -8.61 1.42 -19.25
CA ALA A 72 -8.87 1.78 -17.87
C ALA A 72 -8.44 3.20 -17.49
N TYR A 73 -7.36 3.71 -18.07
CA TYR A 73 -6.87 5.06 -17.76
C TYR A 73 -7.61 6.19 -18.49
N ARG A 74 -8.58 5.87 -19.37
CA ARG A 74 -9.41 6.89 -20.05
C ARG A 74 -10.33 7.63 -19.10
N VAL A 75 -10.81 6.97 -18.04
CA VAL A 75 -11.72 7.59 -17.06
C VAL A 75 -10.90 8.20 -15.93
N GLU A 76 -10.34 9.38 -16.16
CA GLU A 76 -9.44 10.07 -15.23
C GLU A 76 -10.07 10.30 -13.85
N GLN A 77 -11.37 10.52 -13.80
CA GLN A 77 -12.17 10.71 -12.59
C GLN A 77 -12.14 9.48 -11.70
N ILE A 78 -12.05 8.27 -12.27
CA ILE A 78 -11.84 7.03 -11.53
C ILE A 78 -10.38 6.87 -11.16
N ARG A 79 -9.43 7.20 -12.05
CA ARG A 79 -7.99 7.21 -11.77
C ARG A 79 -7.59 8.17 -10.64
N ASP A 80 -8.37 9.22 -10.41
CA ASP A 80 -8.12 10.23 -9.38
C ASP A 80 -9.21 10.20 -8.28
N TRP A 81 -9.98 9.11 -8.16
CA TRP A 81 -11.04 8.96 -7.16
C TRP A 81 -10.51 8.68 -5.75
N PHE A 82 -10.94 9.45 -4.75
CA PHE A 82 -10.51 9.28 -3.35
C PHE A 82 -11.69 8.86 -2.46
N PRO A 83 -11.89 7.56 -2.21
CA PRO A 83 -12.89 7.08 -1.26
C PRO A 83 -12.58 7.47 0.18
N ASP A 84 -13.56 7.28 1.06
CA ASP A 84 -13.42 7.53 2.51
C ASP A 84 -12.36 6.63 3.12
N PHE A 85 -12.51 5.32 2.90
CA PHE A 85 -11.45 4.34 3.14
C PHE A 85 -10.58 4.21 1.90
N ALA A 86 -9.27 4.46 2.05
CA ALA A 86 -8.31 4.08 1.02
C ALA A 86 -8.34 2.55 0.83
N MET A 87 -8.10 2.08 -0.39
CA MET A 87 -8.13 0.64 -0.72
C MET A 87 -7.19 -0.16 0.19
N VAL A 88 -6.00 0.37 0.48
CA VAL A 88 -5.04 -0.27 1.39
C VAL A 88 -5.57 -0.46 2.81
N HIS A 89 -6.41 0.44 3.32
CA HIS A 89 -7.05 0.23 4.63
C HIS A 89 -7.89 -1.05 4.62
N LEU A 90 -8.68 -1.25 3.56
CA LEU A 90 -9.56 -2.41 3.43
C LEU A 90 -8.77 -3.70 3.24
N PHE A 91 -7.68 -3.66 2.48
CA PHE A 91 -6.79 -4.79 2.30
C PHE A 91 -6.16 -5.24 3.62
N HIS A 92 -5.65 -4.29 4.42
CA HIS A 92 -5.16 -4.58 5.76
C HIS A 92 -6.25 -5.13 6.68
N PHE A 93 -7.47 -4.58 6.65
CA PHE A 93 -8.57 -5.08 7.47
C PHE A 93 -8.95 -6.52 7.14
N LEU A 94 -9.03 -6.85 5.84
CA LEU A 94 -9.31 -8.20 5.40
C LEU A 94 -8.16 -9.15 5.74
N LEU A 95 -6.91 -8.72 5.55
CA LEU A 95 -5.75 -9.51 5.92
C LEU A 95 -5.80 -9.93 7.39
N GLU A 96 -6.02 -8.97 8.30
CA GLU A 96 -6.12 -9.26 9.73
C GLU A 96 -7.35 -10.10 10.09
N LEU A 97 -8.48 -9.88 9.42
CA LEU A 97 -9.68 -10.68 9.64
C LEU A 97 -9.47 -12.15 9.22
N LYS A 98 -8.81 -12.36 8.08
CA LYS A 98 -8.55 -13.70 7.53
C LYS A 98 -7.41 -14.42 8.25
N GLY A 99 -6.41 -13.66 8.71
CA GLY A 99 -5.20 -14.20 9.32
C GLY A 99 -4.21 -14.81 8.30
N ASP A 100 -4.43 -14.62 7.00
CA ASP A 100 -3.56 -15.11 5.92
C ASP A 100 -3.80 -14.33 4.61
N LEU A 101 -3.00 -14.59 3.56
CA LEU A 101 -3.21 -14.09 2.20
C LEU A 101 -4.64 -14.34 1.72
N PHE A 102 -5.27 -13.33 1.10
CA PHE A 102 -6.64 -13.39 0.59
C PHE A 102 -6.69 -13.16 -0.92
N THR A 103 -7.57 -13.89 -1.60
CA THR A 103 -7.87 -13.75 -3.03
C THR A 103 -8.69 -12.49 -3.32
N PHE A 104 -8.73 -12.07 -4.57
CA PHE A 104 -9.55 -10.93 -4.98
C PHE A 104 -11.05 -11.20 -4.79
N GLU A 105 -11.52 -12.44 -4.97
CA GLU A 105 -12.93 -12.77 -4.73
C GLU A 105 -13.28 -12.68 -3.23
N GLU A 106 -12.39 -13.10 -2.34
CA GLU A 106 -12.56 -12.88 -0.90
C GLU A 106 -12.62 -11.39 -0.56
N PHE A 107 -11.81 -10.56 -1.22
CA PHE A 107 -11.92 -9.11 -1.09
C PHE A 107 -13.27 -8.56 -1.57
N ARG A 108 -13.80 -9.06 -2.68
CA ARG A 108 -15.15 -8.68 -3.15
C ARG A 108 -16.22 -9.10 -2.16
N MET A 109 -16.10 -10.28 -1.55
CA MET A 109 -17.01 -10.75 -0.52
C MET A 109 -16.90 -9.93 0.77
N PHE A 110 -15.69 -9.54 1.17
CA PHE A 110 -15.47 -8.58 2.27
C PHE A 110 -16.18 -7.25 1.98
N CYS A 111 -16.08 -6.75 0.75
CA CYS A 111 -16.77 -5.52 0.33
C CYS A 111 -18.30 -5.60 0.33
N LYS A 112 -18.88 -6.80 0.46
CA LYS A 112 -20.33 -7.02 0.57
C LYS A 112 -20.80 -7.26 2.00
N ASN A 113 -19.91 -7.62 2.92
CA ASN A 113 -20.29 -8.13 4.24
C ASN A 113 -19.70 -7.33 5.41
N ASP A 114 -18.54 -6.68 5.23
CA ASP A 114 -17.93 -5.84 6.27
C ASP A 114 -18.45 -4.39 6.16
N PRO A 115 -18.73 -3.69 7.28
CA PRO A 115 -19.24 -2.32 7.24
C PRO A 115 -18.37 -1.31 6.46
N ALA A 116 -17.03 -1.38 6.56
CA ALA A 116 -16.14 -0.51 5.78
C ALA A 116 -16.09 -0.94 4.31
N GLY A 117 -16.12 -2.25 4.08
CA GLY A 117 -16.22 -2.83 2.73
C GLY A 117 -17.51 -2.39 2.01
N LEU A 118 -18.65 -2.47 2.68
CA LEU A 118 -19.96 -2.05 2.18
C LEU A 118 -19.98 -0.57 1.83
N GLN A 119 -19.46 0.28 2.71
CA GLN A 119 -19.36 1.71 2.44
C GLN A 119 -18.49 1.99 1.20
N PHE A 120 -17.32 1.37 1.11
CA PHE A 120 -16.44 1.51 -0.05
C PHE A 120 -17.14 1.05 -1.34
N ASN A 121 -17.84 -0.09 -1.29
CA ASN A 121 -18.59 -0.60 -2.42
C ASN A 121 -19.67 0.40 -2.85
N HIS A 122 -20.47 0.95 -1.92
CA HIS A 122 -21.46 1.98 -2.23
C HIS A 122 -20.82 3.21 -2.88
N GLN A 123 -19.74 3.75 -2.30
CA GLN A 123 -19.03 4.90 -2.90
C GLN A 123 -18.50 4.60 -4.31
N SER A 124 -18.05 3.36 -4.57
CA SER A 124 -17.60 2.95 -5.90
C SER A 124 -18.76 2.89 -6.90
N GLN A 125 -19.91 2.35 -6.50
CA GLN A 125 -21.10 2.27 -7.36
C GLN A 125 -21.69 3.66 -7.62
N ASP A 126 -21.71 4.52 -6.61
CA ASP A 126 -22.18 5.90 -6.75
C ASP A 126 -21.26 6.70 -7.66
N LYS A 127 -19.94 6.49 -7.58
CA LYS A 127 -19.02 7.13 -8.53
C LYS A 127 -19.23 6.67 -9.97
N ILE A 128 -19.45 5.37 -10.18
CA ILE A 128 -19.77 4.83 -11.51
C ILE A 128 -21.09 5.42 -12.01
N ARG A 129 -22.12 5.45 -11.16
CA ARG A 129 -23.44 5.99 -11.51
C ARG A 129 -23.38 7.47 -11.89
N GLU A 130 -22.66 8.27 -11.11
CA GLU A 130 -22.40 9.68 -11.40
C GLU A 130 -21.81 9.87 -12.81
N LEU A 131 -20.78 9.09 -13.14
CA LEU A 131 -20.10 9.17 -14.44
C LEU A 131 -21.01 8.77 -15.61
N VAL A 132 -21.84 7.75 -15.42
CA VAL A 132 -22.78 7.28 -16.44
C VAL A 132 -23.93 8.27 -16.64
N GLU A 133 -24.57 8.71 -15.55
CA GLU A 133 -25.79 9.52 -15.61
C GLU A 133 -25.51 10.99 -15.92
N ARG A 134 -24.40 11.55 -15.44
CA ARG A 134 -24.10 12.99 -15.55
C ARG A 134 -23.05 13.31 -16.61
N GLU A 135 -22.07 12.43 -16.78
CA GLU A 135 -20.94 12.65 -17.68
C GLU A 135 -21.00 11.78 -18.94
N THR A 136 -22.09 11.01 -19.12
CA THR A 136 -22.38 10.20 -20.31
C THR A 136 -21.31 9.17 -20.66
N TRP A 137 -20.54 8.71 -19.67
CA TRP A 137 -19.58 7.63 -19.87
C TRP A 137 -20.29 6.31 -20.18
N ASP A 138 -19.66 5.48 -21.03
CA ASP A 138 -20.10 4.11 -21.24
C ASP A 138 -20.10 3.33 -19.89
N PRO A 139 -21.22 2.69 -19.52
CA PRO A 139 -21.33 2.00 -18.24
C PRO A 139 -20.34 0.85 -18.05
N GLN A 140 -19.97 0.14 -19.13
CA GLN A 140 -18.97 -0.93 -19.03
C GLN A 140 -17.57 -0.35 -18.85
N MET A 141 -17.25 0.72 -19.57
CA MET A 141 -15.97 1.43 -19.45
C MET A 141 -15.74 1.97 -18.03
N ALA A 142 -16.75 2.61 -17.42
CA ALA A 142 -16.66 3.10 -16.05
C ALA A 142 -16.45 1.96 -15.04
N ARG A 143 -17.20 0.86 -15.18
CA ARG A 143 -17.04 -0.34 -14.32
C ARG A 143 -15.66 -0.96 -14.46
N ARG A 144 -15.18 -1.15 -15.70
CA ARG A 144 -13.85 -1.71 -15.97
C ARG A 144 -12.74 -0.82 -15.42
N SER A 145 -12.85 0.50 -15.58
CA SER A 145 -11.89 1.44 -15.01
C SER A 145 -11.86 1.38 -13.49
N MET A 146 -13.01 1.21 -12.82
CA MET A 146 -13.08 1.02 -11.37
C MET A 146 -12.44 -0.31 -10.96
N MET A 147 -12.79 -1.39 -11.65
CA MET A 147 -12.23 -2.72 -11.40
C MET A 147 -10.71 -2.73 -11.58
N TRP A 148 -10.21 -2.06 -12.62
CA TRP A 148 -8.78 -1.85 -12.86
C TRP A 148 -8.09 -1.12 -11.71
N ARG A 149 -8.66 0.00 -11.25
CA ARG A 149 -8.12 0.78 -10.14
C ARG A 149 -7.97 -0.07 -8.89
N VAL A 150 -9.02 -0.79 -8.54
CA VAL A 150 -9.06 -1.64 -7.34
C VAL A 150 -8.14 -2.84 -7.47
N GLY A 151 -8.13 -3.50 -8.63
CA GLY A 151 -7.26 -4.63 -8.93
C GLY A 151 -5.78 -4.29 -8.87
N ASN A 152 -5.38 -3.12 -9.40
CA ASN A 152 -3.99 -2.66 -9.29
C ASN A 152 -3.59 -2.36 -7.86
N GLY A 153 -4.49 -1.75 -7.07
CA GLY A 153 -4.27 -1.55 -5.64
C GLY A 153 -4.04 -2.89 -4.91
N TYR A 154 -4.87 -3.90 -5.22
CA TYR A 154 -4.75 -5.23 -4.64
C TYR A 154 -3.41 -5.91 -4.99
N TYR A 155 -2.99 -5.87 -6.26
CA TYR A 155 -1.68 -6.40 -6.63
C TYR A 155 -0.52 -5.62 -6.02
N SER A 156 -0.64 -4.29 -5.81
CA SER A 156 0.37 -3.50 -5.08
C SER A 156 0.52 -4.02 -3.66
N PHE A 157 -0.61 -4.14 -2.95
CA PHE A 157 -0.65 -4.62 -1.59
C PHE A 157 -0.02 -6.01 -1.42
N LEU A 158 -0.30 -6.95 -2.34
CA LEU A 158 0.32 -8.27 -2.29
C LEU A 158 1.85 -8.23 -2.47
N ARG A 159 2.37 -7.34 -3.32
CA ARG A 159 3.82 -7.16 -3.44
C ARG A 159 4.43 -6.58 -2.18
N GLU A 160 3.76 -5.62 -1.55
CA GLU A 160 4.20 -5.00 -0.29
C GLU A 160 4.29 -6.04 0.83
N LEU A 161 3.29 -6.93 0.93
CA LEU A 161 3.35 -8.07 1.86
C LEU A 161 4.52 -9.02 1.55
N TYR A 162 4.74 -9.33 0.26
CA TYR A 162 5.88 -10.16 -0.14
C TYR A 162 7.20 -9.49 0.26
N LEU A 163 7.37 -8.19 0.00
CA LEU A 163 8.55 -7.42 0.45
C LEU A 163 8.77 -7.55 1.96
N VAL A 164 7.73 -7.30 2.78
CA VAL A 164 7.83 -7.42 4.24
C VAL A 164 8.23 -8.84 4.66
N SER A 165 7.65 -9.88 4.06
CA SER A 165 8.03 -11.26 4.36
C SER A 165 9.51 -11.54 4.05
N ARG A 166 10.01 -11.11 2.89
CA ARG A 166 11.40 -11.30 2.46
C ARG A 166 12.40 -10.57 3.35
N LEU A 167 12.12 -9.31 3.70
CA LEU A 167 12.97 -8.54 4.61
C LEU A 167 13.06 -9.21 5.99
N ARG A 168 11.94 -9.73 6.51
CA ARG A 168 11.90 -10.42 7.81
C ARG A 168 12.62 -11.76 7.79
N GLU A 169 12.47 -12.54 6.72
CA GLU A 169 13.24 -13.77 6.51
C GLU A 169 14.75 -13.48 6.49
N ALA A 170 15.15 -12.33 5.96
CA ALA A 170 16.51 -11.79 6.01
C ALA A 170 16.91 -11.18 7.39
N LYS A 171 16.11 -11.41 8.44
CA LYS A 171 16.33 -10.96 9.82
C LYS A 171 16.34 -9.43 10.01
N LEU A 172 15.64 -8.70 9.14
CA LEU A 172 15.38 -7.28 9.32
C LEU A 172 14.05 -7.10 10.08
N ASP A 173 13.99 -6.12 10.98
CA ASP A 173 12.76 -5.74 11.68
C ASP A 173 11.85 -4.90 10.77
N ALA A 174 11.39 -5.49 9.66
CA ALA A 174 10.54 -4.83 8.70
C ALA A 174 9.10 -4.72 9.20
N ARG A 175 8.58 -3.50 9.19
CA ARG A 175 7.27 -3.11 9.68
C ARG A 175 6.40 -2.55 8.55
N ILE A 176 5.08 -2.68 8.71
CA ILE A 176 4.06 -2.16 7.79
C ILE A 176 2.82 -1.78 8.58
N HIS A 177 2.08 -0.77 8.11
CA HIS A 177 0.80 -0.38 8.70
C HIS A 177 -0.01 0.48 7.70
N PRO A 178 -1.35 0.32 7.61
CA PRO A 178 -2.17 1.05 6.64
C PRO A 178 -2.09 2.58 6.78
N LEU A 179 -1.87 3.10 7.99
CA LEU A 179 -1.69 4.54 8.21
C LEU A 179 -0.40 5.06 7.56
N ALA A 180 0.70 4.31 7.64
CA ALA A 180 1.99 4.72 7.09
C ALA A 180 1.95 4.73 5.55
N ASP A 181 1.38 3.68 4.95
CA ASP A 181 1.17 3.59 3.51
C ASP A 181 0.26 4.72 3.01
N ALA A 182 -0.96 4.79 3.55
CA ALA A 182 -1.99 5.68 3.01
C ALA A 182 -1.66 7.16 3.20
N LEU A 183 -0.96 7.53 4.27
CA LEU A 183 -0.66 8.92 4.61
C LEU A 183 0.75 9.36 4.20
N PHE A 184 1.76 8.50 4.41
CA PHE A 184 3.17 8.85 4.21
C PHE A 184 3.82 8.14 3.03
N ARG A 185 3.09 7.27 2.31
CA ARG A 185 3.58 6.51 1.14
C ARG A 185 4.75 5.58 1.49
N VAL A 186 4.75 5.09 2.73
CA VAL A 186 5.76 4.15 3.23
C VAL A 186 5.17 2.75 3.18
N ASP A 187 5.65 1.96 2.22
CA ASP A 187 5.17 0.59 1.98
C ASP A 187 5.71 -0.38 3.04
N ALA A 188 6.95 -0.15 3.49
CA ALA A 188 7.56 -0.82 4.62
C ALA A 188 8.64 0.06 5.26
N TRP A 189 9.06 -0.25 6.48
CA TRP A 189 10.23 0.39 7.09
C TRP A 189 11.01 -0.55 8.02
N CYS A 190 12.29 -0.25 8.20
CA CYS A 190 13.17 -0.87 9.19
C CYS A 190 13.82 0.25 10.02
N ASP A 191 13.49 0.35 11.31
CA ASP A 191 13.86 1.52 12.13
C ASP A 191 13.43 2.84 11.45
N ARG A 192 14.35 3.72 11.04
CA ARG A 192 14.07 4.94 10.27
C ARG A 192 14.40 4.84 8.78
N ALA A 193 14.74 3.66 8.26
CA ALA A 193 14.81 3.42 6.83
C ALA A 193 13.41 3.16 6.28
N THR A 194 12.83 4.13 5.57
CA THR A 194 11.60 3.94 4.80
C THR A 194 11.89 3.27 3.47
N ILE A 195 10.97 2.42 3.03
CA ILE A 195 11.06 1.69 1.77
C ILE A 195 9.79 1.99 0.98
N GLU A 196 9.97 2.49 -0.24
CA GLU A 196 8.93 2.70 -1.25
C GLU A 196 9.19 1.72 -2.40
N MET A 197 8.18 0.96 -2.79
CA MET A 197 8.20 0.10 -3.96
C MET A 197 7.77 0.88 -5.19
N PHE A 198 8.55 0.75 -6.25
CA PHE A 198 8.32 1.47 -7.49
C PHE A 198 8.44 0.53 -8.67
N ILE A 199 7.43 0.49 -9.54
CA ILE A 199 7.52 -0.21 -10.82
C ILE A 199 7.96 0.81 -11.87
N SER A 200 9.18 0.64 -12.37
CA SER A 200 9.69 1.44 -13.47
C SER A 200 8.78 1.27 -14.69
N SER A 201 8.35 2.36 -15.31
CA SER A 201 7.68 2.29 -16.61
C SER A 201 8.14 3.42 -17.51
N LYS A 202 8.35 3.11 -18.79
CA LYS A 202 8.78 4.10 -19.80
C LYS A 202 7.79 5.27 -19.95
N GLN A 203 6.51 5.07 -19.60
CA GLN A 203 5.45 6.09 -19.65
C GLN A 203 5.32 6.91 -18.35
N PHE A 204 5.78 6.43 -17.19
CA PHE A 204 5.63 7.11 -15.89
C PHE A 204 6.95 7.54 -15.20
N LYS A 205 8.00 7.80 -16.02
CA LYS A 205 9.23 8.58 -15.75
C LYS A 205 10.51 7.76 -15.57
N GLN A 206 11.54 8.24 -16.27
CA GLN A 206 12.92 8.17 -15.82
C GLN A 206 13.08 9.19 -14.66
N GLY A 207 13.37 8.75 -13.43
CA GLY A 207 13.87 9.64 -12.37
C GLY A 207 12.90 10.15 -11.28
N LYS A 208 13.32 11.22 -10.59
CA LYS A 208 12.79 11.77 -9.31
C LYS A 208 11.42 12.47 -9.40
N ASP A 209 10.88 12.72 -10.58
CA ASP A 209 9.81 13.70 -10.76
C ASP A 209 8.39 13.13 -10.80
N GLY A 210 8.07 12.01 -10.14
CA GLY A 210 6.71 11.40 -10.12
C GLY A 210 5.56 12.37 -9.76
N ARG A 211 4.32 12.14 -10.28
CA ARG A 211 3.10 12.89 -9.84
C ARG A 211 2.81 12.64 -8.36
N LYS A 212 3.21 11.48 -7.84
CA LYS A 212 2.98 11.08 -6.45
C LYS A 212 4.11 11.60 -5.57
N ARG A 213 3.74 12.23 -4.45
CA ARG A 213 4.65 12.55 -3.35
C ARG A 213 5.27 11.24 -2.83
N THR A 214 6.55 11.30 -2.50
CA THR A 214 7.35 10.20 -1.95
C THR A 214 7.44 10.31 -0.43
N PRO A 215 7.92 9.30 0.31
CA PRO A 215 8.17 9.42 1.75
C PRO A 215 9.00 10.64 2.14
N SER A 216 10.01 10.99 1.33
CA SER A 216 10.87 12.16 1.59
C SER A 216 10.09 13.46 1.65
N TYR A 217 9.05 13.64 0.83
CA TYR A 217 8.22 14.84 0.88
C TYR A 217 7.59 15.07 2.28
N TYR A 218 7.24 13.98 2.97
CA TYR A 218 6.56 14.04 4.27
C TYR A 218 7.53 14.09 5.45
N LEU A 219 8.73 13.53 5.30
CA LEU A 219 9.63 13.22 6.39
C LEU A 219 10.97 13.96 6.33
N GLU A 220 11.28 14.70 5.26
CA GLU A 220 12.59 15.37 5.09
C GLU A 220 12.93 16.39 6.17
N ASP A 221 11.91 16.97 6.82
CA ASP A 221 12.07 17.88 7.96
C ASP A 221 12.28 17.15 9.31
N GLN A 222 12.32 15.82 9.28
CA GLN A 222 12.64 14.96 10.41
C GLN A 222 14.02 14.32 10.21
N PRO A 223 14.99 14.62 11.10
CA PRO A 223 16.35 14.12 10.96
C PRO A 223 16.40 12.60 11.19
N GLY A 224 17.30 11.94 10.46
CA GLY A 224 17.61 10.53 10.65
C GLY A 224 16.73 9.56 9.86
N PHE A 225 15.83 10.03 9.00
CA PHE A 225 15.11 9.16 8.07
C PHE A 225 15.96 8.82 6.83
N GLY A 226 15.94 7.55 6.45
CA GLY A 226 16.44 7.04 5.18
C GLY A 226 15.29 6.81 4.19
N TYR A 227 15.55 7.06 2.91
CA TYR A 227 14.58 6.88 1.82
C TYR A 227 15.13 5.89 0.82
N LEU A 228 14.76 4.62 0.98
CA LEU A 228 15.19 3.52 0.12
C LEU A 228 14.08 3.18 -0.86
N ARG A 229 14.46 2.63 -2.01
CA ARG A 229 13.51 2.22 -3.04
C ARG A 229 13.80 0.81 -3.49
N LEU A 230 12.75 0.01 -3.58
CA LEU A 230 12.78 -1.21 -4.36
C LEU A 230 12.22 -0.88 -5.74
N GLU A 231 13.10 -0.77 -6.72
CA GLU A 231 12.71 -0.61 -8.12
C GLU A 231 12.47 -1.99 -8.74
N MET A 232 11.28 -2.16 -9.31
CA MET A 232 10.91 -3.34 -10.09
C MET A 232 10.96 -3.04 -11.58
N GLU A 233 11.43 -4.00 -12.35
CA GLU A 233 11.28 -3.95 -13.81
C GLU A 233 9.81 -4.09 -14.23
N SER A 234 9.43 -3.35 -15.27
CA SER A 234 8.13 -3.53 -15.94
C SER A 234 7.97 -4.97 -16.41
N GLN A 235 6.95 -5.66 -15.89
CA GLN A 235 6.59 -7.00 -16.34
C GLN A 235 5.39 -6.94 -17.29
N HIS A 236 5.45 -7.72 -18.38
CA HIS A 236 4.48 -7.62 -19.48
C HIS A 236 3.41 -8.72 -19.50
N LYS A 237 3.44 -9.70 -18.58
CA LYS A 237 2.39 -10.73 -18.57
C LYS A 237 1.12 -10.15 -17.99
N TRP A 238 0.07 -10.19 -18.78
CA TRP A 238 -1.23 -9.69 -18.41
C TRP A 238 -1.83 -10.51 -17.28
N GLY A 239 -2.38 -9.83 -16.26
CA GLY A 239 -3.25 -10.48 -15.29
C GLY A 239 -2.60 -11.40 -14.27
N VAL A 240 -1.28 -11.33 -14.15
CA VAL A 240 -0.51 -12.11 -13.19
C VAL A 240 0.01 -11.18 -12.10
N LEU A 241 0.03 -11.67 -10.86
CA LEU A 241 0.76 -11.02 -9.79
C LEU A 241 2.26 -11.13 -10.08
N HIS A 242 2.86 -10.01 -10.44
CA HIS A 242 4.31 -9.89 -10.57
C HIS A 242 4.90 -9.57 -9.21
N LEU A 243 5.76 -10.45 -8.72
CA LEU A 243 6.54 -10.24 -7.50
C LEU A 243 7.93 -9.71 -7.87
N PRO A 244 8.59 -8.94 -6.97
CA PRO A 244 10.00 -8.64 -7.09
C PRO A 244 10.84 -9.90 -7.32
N THR A 245 11.78 -9.81 -8.24
CA THR A 245 12.78 -10.85 -8.47
C THR A 245 13.68 -11.02 -7.25
N HIS A 246 14.35 -12.17 -7.16
CA HIS A 246 15.32 -12.43 -6.10
C HIS A 246 16.42 -11.34 -6.05
N GLN A 247 16.91 -10.91 -7.22
CA GLN A 247 17.95 -9.89 -7.31
C GLN A 247 17.49 -8.52 -6.80
N GLU A 248 16.28 -8.08 -7.17
CA GLU A 248 15.71 -6.80 -6.69
C GLU A 248 15.55 -6.81 -5.16
N ILE A 249 15.10 -7.93 -4.59
CA ILE A 249 14.96 -8.11 -3.14
C ILE A 249 16.30 -8.12 -2.42
N GLU A 250 17.30 -8.86 -2.91
CA GLU A 250 18.64 -8.90 -2.29
C GLU A 250 19.35 -7.54 -2.37
N GLY A 251 19.13 -6.81 -3.46
CA GLY A 251 19.57 -5.41 -3.59
C GLY A 251 18.97 -4.54 -2.48
N CYS A 252 17.64 -4.58 -2.32
CA CYS A 252 16.94 -3.85 -1.27
C CYS A 252 17.42 -4.22 0.14
N ILE A 253 17.56 -5.52 0.44
CA ILE A 253 18.09 -6.02 1.73
C ILE A 253 19.50 -5.45 1.99
N THR A 254 20.37 -5.45 0.98
CA THR A 254 21.74 -4.93 1.09
C THR A 254 21.74 -3.44 1.40
N GLU A 255 20.89 -2.66 0.73
CA GLU A 255 20.74 -1.23 0.98
C GLU A 255 20.23 -0.94 2.39
N VAL A 256 19.20 -1.66 2.84
CA VAL A 256 18.66 -1.54 4.21
C VAL A 256 19.74 -1.83 5.24
N ARG A 257 20.49 -2.94 5.10
CA ARG A 257 21.59 -3.29 6.02
C ARG A 257 22.72 -2.26 6.00
N SER A 258 23.05 -1.73 4.82
CA SER A 258 24.05 -0.67 4.67
C SER A 258 23.61 0.60 5.41
N TRP A 259 22.35 1.00 5.24
CA TRP A 259 21.78 2.15 5.92
C TRP A 259 21.76 1.97 7.43
N LEU A 260 21.28 0.82 7.92
CA LEU A 260 21.21 0.50 9.35
C LEU A 260 22.61 0.54 9.98
N ARG A 261 23.63 -0.07 9.36
CA ARG A 261 25.01 -0.04 9.89
C ARG A 261 25.60 1.37 9.99
N LYS A 262 25.24 2.27 9.07
CA LYS A 262 25.74 3.66 9.07
C LYS A 262 25.03 4.54 10.09
N ASN A 263 23.77 4.24 10.42
CA ASN A 263 22.90 5.11 11.20
C ASN A 263 22.52 4.53 12.58
N HIS A 264 22.82 3.26 12.86
CA HIS A 264 22.88 2.76 14.22
C HIS A 264 24.11 3.37 14.89
N ILE A 265 23.87 4.37 15.74
CA ILE A 265 24.79 4.69 16.82
C ILE A 265 24.78 3.44 17.72
N PRO A 266 25.92 2.75 17.94
CA PRO A 266 25.97 1.72 18.96
C PRO A 266 25.44 2.35 20.23
N SER A 267 24.36 1.81 20.79
CA SER A 267 23.89 2.21 22.10
C SER A 267 25.06 2.06 23.06
N ALA A 268 25.72 3.18 23.37
CA ALA A 268 26.74 3.23 24.38
C ALA A 268 26.02 2.88 25.69
N ASN A 269 26.39 1.72 26.24
CA ASN A 269 25.93 1.14 27.51
C ASN A 269 24.60 0.37 27.47
N GLN A 270 24.72 -0.95 27.36
CA GLN A 270 24.13 -1.87 28.33
C GLN A 270 25.25 -2.70 28.96
#